data_AF-A0A2D7ZLY2-F1
#
_entry.id   AF-A0A2D7ZLY2-F1
#
_cell.length_a   1.000
_cell.length_b   1.000
_cell.length_c   1.000
_cell.angle_alpha   90.00
_cell.angle_beta   90.00
_cell.angle_gamma   90.00
#
_symmetry.space_group_name_H-M   'P 1'
#
loop_
_entity.id
_entity.type
_entity.pdbx_description
1 polymer ?
#
loop_
_entity_poly.entity_id
_entity_poly.type
_entity_poly.pdbx_seq_one_letter_code
_entity_poly.pdbx_strand_id
1 'polypeptide(L)' 'WTPPPFPLSGEEVVHAGVPKGPMVGQVLREVEDWWIDHDFLEDKFSAIEKLKAVAQGLAY' A
#
# COMPACT_ATOMS: atom_id res chain seq x y z
N TRP A 1 -11.34 14.79 14.79
CA TRP A 1 -11.04 13.37 14.56
C TRP A 1 -9.73 13.31 13.79
N THR A 2 -8.82 12.41 14.15
CA THR A 2 -7.49 12.28 13.54
C THR A 2 -7.45 10.93 12.83
N PRO A 3 -7.12 10.88 11.52
CA PRO A 3 -7.01 9.61 10.83
C PRO A 3 -5.92 8.75 11.48
N PRO A 4 -6.10 7.42 11.56
CA PRO A 4 -5.05 6.53 12.04
C PRO A 4 -3.81 6.62 11.12
N PRO A 5 -2.64 6.16 11.60
CA PRO A 5 -1.47 6.05 10.75
C PRO A 5 -1.68 4.95 9.69
N PHE A 6 -1.28 5.22 8.44
CA PHE A 6 -1.30 4.23 7.37
C PHE A 6 -0.48 2.99 7.76
N PRO A 7 -1.01 1.75 7.60
CA PRO A 7 -0.41 0.56 8.21
C PRO A 7 0.80 -0.02 7.47
N LEU A 8 1.18 0.54 6.31
CA LEU A 8 2.29 0.05 5.47
C LEU A 8 3.43 1.04 5.38
N SER A 9 4.63 0.48 5.26
CA SER A 9 5.89 1.19 5.03
C SER A 9 6.46 0.91 3.64
N GLY A 10 7.38 1.76 3.18
CA GLY A 10 8.09 1.53 1.91
C GLY A 10 8.93 0.23 1.91
N GLU A 11 9.36 -0.25 3.08
CA GLU A 11 10.07 -1.52 3.19
C GLU A 11 9.18 -2.71 2.82
N GLU A 12 7.92 -2.69 3.25
CA GLU A 12 6.94 -3.73 2.90
C GLU A 12 6.64 -3.75 1.40
N VAL A 13 6.64 -2.58 0.77
CA VAL A 13 6.48 -2.46 -0.69
C VAL A 13 7.66 -3.08 -1.42
N VAL A 14 8.89 -2.84 -0.95
CA VAL A 14 10.10 -3.47 -1.50
C VAL A 14 10.07 -4.98 -1.28
N HIS A 15 9.65 -5.46 -0.12
CA HIS A 15 9.49 -6.89 0.16
C HIS A 15 8.40 -7.56 -0.68
N ALA A 16 7.40 -6.80 -1.14
CA ALA A 16 6.39 -7.27 -2.09
C ALA A 16 6.92 -7.41 -3.54
N GLY A 17 8.20 -7.09 -3.80
CA GLY A 17 8.85 -7.26 -5.09
C GLY A 17 8.97 -5.98 -5.91
N VAL A 18 8.56 -4.83 -5.39
CA VAL A 18 8.66 -3.54 -6.08
C VAL A 18 10.12 -3.04 -6.02
N PRO A 19 10.74 -2.67 -7.15
CA PRO A 19 12.10 -2.15 -7.15
C PRO A 19 12.18 -0.82 -6.39
N LYS A 20 13.25 -0.64 -5.61
CA LYS A 20 13.52 0.62 -4.90
C LYS A 20 13.55 1.78 -5.89
N GLY A 21 12.82 2.85 -5.56
CA GLY A 21 12.74 4.05 -6.38
C GLY A 21 11.34 4.66 -6.38
N PRO A 22 11.03 5.54 -7.35
CA PRO A 22 9.74 6.25 -7.42
C PRO A 22 8.51 5.33 -7.44
N MET A 23 8.65 4.11 -7.96
CA MET A 23 7.58 3.11 -8.01
C MET A 23 7.08 2.71 -6.61
N VAL A 24 7.96 2.71 -5.60
CA VAL A 24 7.56 2.44 -4.20
C VAL A 24 6.53 3.47 -3.72
N GLY A 25 6.76 4.76 -4.02
CA GLY A 25 5.85 5.84 -3.65
C GLY A 25 4.54 5.80 -4.43
N GLN A 26 4.56 5.36 -5.69
CA GLN A 26 3.35 5.17 -6.49
C GLN A 26 2.47 4.05 -5.92
N VAL A 27 3.08 2.90 -5.62
CA VAL A 27 2.39 1.76 -5.00
C VAL A 27 1.81 2.14 -3.63
N LEU A 28 2.59 2.81 -2.77
CA LEU A 28 2.10 3.28 -1.47
C LEU A 28 0.87 4.17 -1.61
N ARG A 29 0.91 5.12 -2.55
CA ARG A 29 -0.21 6.06 -2.78
C ARG A 29 -1.49 5.33 -3.20
N GLU A 30 -1.40 4.40 -4.16
CA GLU A 30 -2.60 3.65 -4.59
C GLU A 30 -3.21 2.78 -3.48
N VAL A 31 -2.37 2.22 -2.60
CA VAL A 31 -2.85 1.44 -1.45
C VAL A 31 -3.43 2.35 -0.37
N GLU A 32 -2.84 3.53 -0.15
CA GLU A 32 -3.34 4.55 0.80
C GLU A 32 -4.69 5.12 0.35
N ASP A 33 -4.84 5.47 -0.93
CA ASP A 33 -6.10 5.94 -1.51
C ASP A 33 -7.21 4.89 -1.32
N TRP A 34 -6.92 3.62 -1.65
CA TRP A 34 -7.86 2.53 -1.41
C TRP A 34 -8.20 2.36 0.08
N TRP A 35 -7.23 2.50 0.97
CA TRP A 35 -7.43 2.35 2.41
C TRP A 35 -8.31 3.45 2.99
N ILE A 36 -8.14 4.69 2.51
CA ILE A 36 -9.00 5.83 2.85
C ILE A 36 -10.43 5.58 2.36
N ASP A 37 -10.59 5.10 1.13
CA ASP A 37 -11.91 4.78 0.54
C ASP A 37 -12.65 3.68 1.30
N HIS A 38 -11.94 2.85 2.08
CA HIS A 38 -12.51 1.78 2.91
C HIS A 38 -12.61 2.17 4.39
N ASP A 39 -12.70 3.47 4.69
CA ASP A 39 -12.85 4.02 6.03
C ASP A 39 -11.72 3.59 6.99
N PHE A 40 -10.48 3.65 6.51
CA PHE A 40 -9.28 3.46 7.34
C PHE A 40 -9.23 2.09 8.04
N LEU A 41 -9.50 1.00 7.29
CA LEU A 41 -9.48 -0.37 7.80
C LEU A 41 -8.30 -0.63 8.75
N GLU A 42 -8.60 -1.08 9.96
CA GLU A 42 -7.58 -1.34 10.99
C GLU A 42 -6.80 -2.66 10.74
N ASP A 43 -7.32 -3.51 9.85
CA ASP A 43 -6.68 -4.77 9.50
C ASP A 43 -5.50 -4.58 8.53
N LYS A 44 -4.29 -4.78 9.05
CA LYS A 44 -3.05 -4.75 8.28
C LYS A 44 -3.01 -5.82 7.17
N PHE A 45 -3.65 -6.98 7.34
CA PHE A 45 -3.65 -8.03 6.31
C PHE A 45 -4.34 -7.56 5.04
N SER A 46 -5.50 -6.92 5.16
CA SER A 46 -6.21 -6.31 4.04
C SER A 46 -5.34 -5.32 3.26
N ALA A 47 -4.54 -4.49 3.95
CA ALA A 47 -3.60 -3.58 3.30
C ALA A 47 -2.46 -4.33 2.56
N ILE A 48 -1.93 -5.42 3.13
CA ILE A 48 -0.91 -6.27 2.50
C ILE A 48 -1.46 -6.95 1.23
N GLU A 49 -2.72 -7.42 1.26
CA GLU A 49 -3.36 -8.00 0.08
C GLU A 49 -3.53 -6.98 -1.03
N LYS A 50 -4.01 -5.77 -0.69
CA LYS A 50 -4.10 -4.67 -1.65
C LYS A 50 -2.74 -4.29 -2.22
N LEU A 51 -1.70 -4.22 -1.38
CA LEU A 51 -0.32 -3.98 -1.80
C LEU A 51 0.12 -4.99 -2.86
N LYS A 52 -0.10 -6.29 -2.63
CA LYS A 52 0.26 -7.32 -3.61
C LYS A 52 -0.47 -7.13 -4.94
N ALA A 53 -1.76 -6.80 -4.89
CA ALA A 53 -2.57 -6.56 -6.09
C ALA A 53 -2.08 -5.35 -6.90
N VAL A 54 -1.80 -4.22 -6.22
CA VAL A 54 -1.28 -3.00 -6.86
C VAL A 54 0.12 -3.24 -7.44
N ALA A 55 1.03 -3.85 -6.67
CA ALA A 55 2.39 -4.14 -7.10
C ALA A 55 2.41 -5.04 -8.34
N GLN A 56 1.52 -6.03 -8.41
CA GLN A 56 1.36 -6.86 -9.60
C GLN A 56 0.79 -6.06 -10.78
N GLY A 57 -0.24 -5.24 -10.56
CA GLY A 57 -0.87 -4.44 -11.62
C GLY A 57 0.05 -3.41 -12.28
N LEU A 58 0.98 -2.81 -11.52
CA LEU A 58 1.94 -1.82 -12.03
C LEU A 58 3.20 -2.44 -12.67
N ALA A 59 3.42 -3.75 -12.49
CA ALA A 59 4.57 -4.45 -13.07
C ALA A 59 4.32 -4.97 -14.51
N TYR A 60 3.06 -4.92 -14.97
CA TYR A 60 2.63 -5.30 -16.32
C TYR A 60 2.29 -4.06 -17.16
#